data_AF-Q6YPW9-F1
#
_entry.id   AF-Q6YPW9-F1
#
_cell.length_a   1.000
_cell.length_b   1.000
_cell.length_c   1.000
_cell.angle_alpha   90.00
_cell.angle_beta   90.00
_cell.angle_gamma   90.00
#
_symmetry.space_group_name_H-M   'P 1'
#
loop_
_entity.id
_entity.type
_entity.pdbx_description
1 polymer ?
#
loop_
_entity_poly.entity_id
_entity_poly.type
_entity_poly.pdbx_seq_one_letter_code
_entity_poly.pdbx_strand_id
1 'polypeptide(L)'
;MECMQQAIVKNFYLEVKVRYLKQNGSSKRQWFATNVCVGTDNCKQKYDEVLMNFTHIDADNPEFFLQPGQVIKVLEGKVKQSKCGTVSEVWLDVDSFRQTDEEEKSKINFV
;
A
#
# COMPACT_ATOMS: atom_id res chain seq x y z
N MET A 1 -1.33 -5.19 26.37
CA MET A 1 -2.64 -4.96 25.72
C MET A 1 -2.33 -4.67 24.25
N GLU A 2 -2.47 -5.67 23.38
CA GLU A 2 -2.09 -5.55 21.97
C GLU A 2 -3.30 -5.04 21.17
N CYS A 3 -3.35 -3.74 20.86
CA CYS A 3 -4.43 -3.16 20.04
C CYS A 3 -4.02 -3.03 18.57
N MET A 4 -3.43 -4.09 18.02
CA MET A 4 -3.11 -4.16 16.60
C MET A 4 -4.14 -5.06 15.92
N GLN A 5 -4.99 -4.47 15.08
CA GLN A 5 -5.86 -5.26 14.21
C GLN A 5 -5.10 -5.60 12.94
N GLN A 6 -5.13 -6.87 12.55
CA GLN A 6 -4.51 -7.33 11.31
C GLN A 6 -5.54 -8.05 10.45
N ALA A 7 -5.53 -7.77 9.15
CA ALA A 7 -6.39 -8.42 8.18
C ALA A 7 -5.59 -8.80 6.93
N ILE A 8 -5.80 -10.02 6.42
CA ILE A 8 -5.25 -10.45 5.13
C ILE A 8 -6.14 -9.86 4.04
N VAL A 9 -5.52 -9.20 3.07
CA VAL A 9 -6.18 -8.57 1.93
C VAL A 9 -5.60 -9.12 0.64
N LYS A 10 -6.46 -9.30 -0.37
CA LYS A 10 -6.08 -9.90 -1.65
C LYS A 10 -6.83 -9.23 -2.79
N ASN A 11 -6.23 -9.25 -3.97
CA ASN A 11 -6.85 -8.88 -5.24
C ASN A 11 -7.48 -7.47 -5.28
N PHE A 12 -6.71 -6.44 -4.94
CA PHE A 12 -7.14 -5.05 -5.05
C PHE A 12 -6.11 -4.20 -5.76
N TYR A 13 -6.55 -3.05 -6.27
CA TYR A 13 -5.70 -2.11 -6.98
C TYR A 13 -5.36 -0.93 -6.10
N LEU A 14 -4.14 -0.40 -6.25
CA LEU A 14 -3.73 0.84 -5.63
C LEU A 14 -2.74 1.57 -6.55
N GLU A 15 -2.70 2.89 -6.41
CA GLU A 15 -1.67 3.73 -7.02
C GLU A 15 -0.55 3.97 -5.99
N VAL A 16 0.67 3.62 -6.36
CA VAL A 16 1.85 3.77 -5.51
C VAL A 16 2.30 5.23 -5.52
N LYS A 17 2.33 5.86 -4.35
CA LYS A 17 2.84 7.22 -4.16
C LYS A 17 4.07 7.19 -3.26
N VAL A 18 4.90 8.21 -3.40
CA VAL A 18 6.13 8.37 -2.62
C VAL A 18 6.18 9.76 -2.00
N ARG A 19 6.61 9.82 -0.74
CA ARG A 19 7.01 11.07 -0.09
C ARG A 19 8.36 10.89 0.60
N TYR A 20 9.12 11.98 0.71
CA TYR A 20 10.42 11.98 1.36
C TYR A 20 10.29 12.71 2.69
N LEU A 21 10.49 11.97 3.78
CA LEU A 21 10.47 12.51 5.13
C LEU A 21 11.89 12.93 5.51
N LYS A 22 12.06 14.17 5.97
CA LYS A 22 13.32 14.62 6.56
C LYS A 22 13.37 14.16 8.01
N GLN A 23 14.29 13.26 8.34
CA GLN A 23 14.57 12.86 9.72
C GLN A 23 16.09 12.92 9.95
N ASN A 24 16.50 13.66 10.98
CA ASN A 24 17.89 13.76 11.44
C ASN A 24 18.92 14.00 10.32
N GLY A 25 18.62 14.94 9.40
CA GLY A 25 19.52 15.28 8.29
C GLY A 25 19.52 14.28 7.12
N SER A 26 18.78 13.17 7.22
CA SER A 26 18.60 12.18 6.15
C SER A 26 17.20 12.26 5.54
N SER A 27 17.09 11.94 4.24
CA SER A 27 15.79 11.82 3.56
C SER A 27 15.37 10.36 3.52
N LYS A 28 14.32 10.00 4.25
CA LYS A 28 13.73 8.66 4.23
C LYS A 28 12.60 8.61 3.21
N ARG A 29 12.72 7.72 2.23
CA ARG A 29 11.64 7.42 1.27
C ARG A 29 10.53 6.65 1.98
N GLN A 30 9.30 7.14 1.89
CA GLN A 30 8.10 6.48 2.40
C GLN A 30 7.11 6.24 1.26
N TRP A 31 6.72 4.98 1.10
CA TRP A 31 5.68 4.59 0.15
C TRP A 31 4.32 4.67 0.82
N PHE A 32 3.33 5.17 0.10
CA PHE A 32 1.97 5.26 0.57
C PHE A 32 0.99 5.17 -0.60
N ALA A 33 -0.28 4.93 -0.31
CA ALA A 33 -1.36 5.01 -1.27
C ALA A 33 -2.56 5.68 -0.62
N THR A 34 -3.38 6.34 -1.43
CA THR A 34 -4.57 7.07 -0.97
C THR A 34 -5.84 6.45 -1.54
N ASN A 35 -6.97 6.64 -0.86
CA ASN A 35 -8.28 6.11 -1.28
C ASN A 35 -8.24 4.59 -1.55
N VAL A 36 -7.53 3.86 -0.68
CA VAL A 36 -7.33 2.42 -0.85
C VAL A 36 -8.57 1.67 -0.39
N CYS A 37 -9.01 0.78 -1.25
CA CYS A 37 -10.22 0.01 -1.10
C CYS A 37 -9.87 -1.49 -1.06
N VAL A 38 -10.19 -2.18 0.04
CA VAL A 38 -9.88 -3.60 0.22
C VAL A 38 -11.14 -4.43 0.50
N GLY A 39 -11.14 -5.68 0.02
CA GLY A 39 -12.21 -6.68 0.23
C GLY A 39 -12.84 -7.16 -1.09
N THR A 40 -13.24 -8.43 -1.12
CA THR A 40 -13.94 -9.01 -2.27
C THR A 40 -15.37 -8.49 -2.32
N ASP A 41 -15.73 -7.96 -3.50
CA ASP A 41 -16.99 -7.32 -3.90
C ASP A 41 -17.41 -6.09 -3.06
N ASN A 42 -17.49 -4.94 -3.73
CA ASN A 42 -18.01 -3.66 -3.21
C ASN A 42 -17.22 -2.93 -2.09
N CYS A 43 -15.88 -3.05 -2.06
CA CYS A 43 -15.07 -2.18 -1.20
C CYS A 43 -15.45 -2.23 0.30
N LYS A 44 -15.25 -3.37 0.95
CA LYS A 44 -15.68 -3.55 2.34
C LYS A 44 -14.98 -2.59 3.32
N GLN A 45 -13.75 -2.21 3.03
CA GLN A 45 -12.97 -1.30 3.85
C GLN A 45 -12.26 -0.26 2.97
N LYS A 46 -12.49 1.01 3.26
CA LYS A 46 -11.82 2.15 2.62
C LYS A 46 -10.85 2.80 3.61
N TYR A 47 -9.67 3.14 3.13
CA TYR A 47 -8.63 3.84 3.86
C TYR A 47 -8.21 5.09 3.08
N ASP A 48 -8.23 6.25 3.72
CA ASP A 48 -7.85 7.52 3.08
C ASP A 48 -6.36 7.54 2.73
N GLU A 49 -5.51 7.03 3.62
CA GLU A 49 -4.08 6.82 3.42
C GLU A 49 -3.68 5.48 4.04
N VAL A 50 -2.86 4.70 3.31
CA VAL A 50 -2.15 3.54 3.84
C VAL A 50 -0.66 3.69 3.59
N LEU A 51 0.14 3.39 4.61
CA LEU A 51 1.59 3.35 4.52
C LEU A 51 2.01 1.97 4.02
N MET A 52 2.84 1.91 3.00
CA MET A 52 3.19 0.65 2.36
C MET A 52 4.59 0.20 2.72
N ASN A 53 4.70 -1.09 2.97
CA ASN A 53 5.96 -1.79 3.13
C ASN A 53 5.96 -3.00 2.19
N PHE A 54 7.02 -3.17 1.41
CA PHE A 54 7.09 -4.28 0.46
C PHE A 54 8.03 -5.34 1.04
N THR A 55 7.46 -6.44 1.52
CA THR A 55 8.13 -7.42 2.39
C THR A 55 9.15 -8.29 1.66
N HIS A 56 9.00 -8.47 0.35
CA HIS A 56 9.84 -9.34 -0.48
C HIS A 56 10.51 -8.62 -1.65
N ILE A 57 10.52 -7.29 -1.66
CA ILE A 57 11.36 -6.56 -2.61
C ILE A 57 12.77 -6.56 -2.03
N ASP A 58 13.62 -7.38 -2.64
CA ASP A 58 15.04 -7.43 -2.34
C ASP A 58 15.65 -6.05 -2.66
N ALA A 59 16.26 -5.40 -1.66
CA ALA A 59 16.87 -4.09 -1.82
C ALA A 59 18.02 -4.11 -2.84
N ASP A 60 18.57 -5.30 -3.09
CA ASP A 60 19.69 -5.55 -4.00
C ASP A 60 19.24 -6.03 -5.39
N ASN A 61 17.92 -6.12 -5.66
CA ASN A 61 17.41 -6.52 -6.98
C ASN A 61 16.90 -5.31 -7.78
N PRO A 62 17.74 -4.71 -8.65
CA PRO A 62 17.46 -3.47 -9.36
C PRO A 62 16.38 -3.60 -10.45
N GLU A 63 15.82 -4.77 -10.71
CA GLU A 63 14.76 -4.92 -11.72
C GLU A 63 13.37 -4.50 -11.23
N PHE A 64 13.20 -4.29 -9.92
CA PHE A 64 11.92 -3.90 -9.34
C PHE A 64 11.84 -2.41 -8.99
N PHE A 65 11.91 -1.54 -10.00
CA PHE A 65 11.62 -0.12 -9.80
C PHE A 65 10.10 0.13 -9.79
N LEU A 66 9.50 0.09 -8.61
CA LEU A 66 8.21 0.75 -8.40
C LEU A 66 8.37 2.24 -8.69
N GLN A 67 7.64 2.73 -9.69
CA GLN A 67 7.62 4.14 -10.04
C GLN A 67 6.52 4.86 -9.25
N PRO A 68 6.74 6.09 -8.77
CA PRO A 68 5.66 6.91 -8.25
C PRO A 68 4.56 7.11 -9.32
N GLY A 69 3.28 7.05 -8.92
CA GLY A 69 2.13 7.08 -9.81
C GLY A 69 1.81 5.73 -10.48
N GLN A 70 2.60 4.69 -10.22
CA GLN A 70 2.36 3.38 -10.79
C GLN A 70 1.19 2.69 -10.10
N VAL A 71 0.21 2.27 -10.91
CA VAL A 71 -0.86 1.40 -10.44
C VAL A 71 -0.36 -0.05 -10.39
N ILE A 72 -0.63 -0.71 -9.26
CA ILE A 72 -0.34 -2.13 -9.06
C ILE A 72 -1.59 -2.86 -8.62
N LYS A 73 -1.64 -4.15 -8.94
CA LYS A 73 -2.58 -5.09 -8.35
C LYS A 73 -1.89 -5.82 -7.22
N VAL A 74 -2.32 -5.57 -5.99
CA VAL A 74 -1.90 -6.35 -4.82
C VAL A 74 -2.62 -7.69 -4.89
N LEU A 75 -1.84 -8.76 -5.03
CA LEU A 75 -2.33 -10.13 -5.06
C LEU A 75 -2.54 -10.63 -3.62
N GLU A 76 -1.59 -10.32 -2.74
CA GLU A 76 -1.64 -10.64 -1.33
C GLU A 76 -0.88 -9.61 -0.48
N GLY A 77 -1.47 -9.27 0.66
CA GLY A 77 -0.82 -8.44 1.67
C GLY A 77 -1.55 -8.47 3.00
N LYS A 78 -1.01 -7.74 3.96
CA LYS A 78 -1.53 -7.64 5.33
C LYS A 78 -1.74 -6.19 5.71
N VAL A 79 -3.00 -5.83 5.96
CA VAL A 79 -3.31 -4.54 6.59
C VAL A 79 -3.11 -4.66 8.09
N LYS A 80 -2.33 -3.74 8.66
CA LYS A 80 -2.10 -3.59 10.09
C LYS A 80 -2.58 -2.20 10.52
N GLN A 81 -3.52 -2.15 11.44
CA GLN A 81 -4.01 -0.90 11.99
C GLN A 81 -3.67 -0.82 13.46
N SER A 82 -2.97 0.26 13.85
CA SER A 82 -2.82 0.59 15.27
C SER A 82 -4.09 1.27 15.76
N LYS A 83 -4.74 0.67 16.76
CA LYS A 83 -5.84 1.30 17.50
C LYS A 83 -5.37 2.00 18.78
N CYS A 84 -4.06 2.06 19.02
CA CYS A 84 -3.47 2.77 20.15
C CYS A 84 -3.05 4.19 19.74
N GLY A 85 -3.67 5.20 20.34
CA GLY A 85 -3.30 6.62 20.18
C GLY A 85 -4.37 7.47 19.48
N THR A 86 -4.09 8.77 19.36
CA THR A 86 -5.00 9.77 18.77
C THR A 86 -5.04 9.73 17.24
N VAL A 87 -4.07 9.07 16.60
CA VAL A 87 -3.94 8.94 15.14
C VAL A 87 -3.81 7.47 14.80
N SER A 88 -4.79 6.92 14.10
CA SER A 88 -4.74 5.53 13.61
C SER A 88 -3.89 5.46 12.35
N GLU A 89 -2.65 5.04 12.48
CA GLU A 89 -1.83 4.68 11.32
C GLU A 89 -2.27 3.32 10.76
N VAL A 90 -2.44 3.28 9.44
CA VAL A 90 -2.76 2.06 8.69
C VAL A 90 -1.56 1.71 7.83
N TRP A 91 -1.02 0.51 8.05
CA TRP A 91 0.08 -0.05 7.30
C TRP A 91 -0.43 -1.19 6.40
N LEU A 92 0.12 -1.29 5.21
CA LEU A 92 -0.07 -2.38 4.27
C LEU A 92 1.29 -3.01 3.99
N ASP A 93 1.51 -4.21 4.53
CA ASP A 93 2.61 -5.05 4.06
C ASP A 93 2.16 -5.72 2.77
N VAL A 94 2.83 -5.41 1.66
CA VAL A 94 2.58 -5.99 0.35
C VAL A 94 3.52 -7.17 0.17
N ASP A 95 2.95 -8.38 0.25
CA ASP A 95 3.70 -9.63 0.13
C ASP A 95 3.88 -10.01 -1.34
N SER A 96 2.83 -9.86 -2.16
CA SER A 96 2.92 -10.09 -3.60
C SER A 96 2.00 -9.15 -4.39
N PHE A 97 2.48 -8.73 -5.55
CA PHE A 97 1.76 -7.84 -6.45
C PHE A 97 2.26 -8.02 -7.87
N ARG A 98 1.48 -7.47 -8.82
CA ARG A 98 1.90 -7.32 -10.20
C ARG A 98 1.63 -5.90 -10.70
N GLN A 99 2.39 -5.48 -11.69
CA GLN A 99 2.13 -4.23 -12.40
C GLN A 99 0.85 -4.40 -13.23
N THR A 100 0.05 -3.32 -13.32
CA THR A 100 -1.10 -3.27 -14.23
C THR A 100 -0.66 -2.71 -15.58
N ASP A 101 -1.19 -3.28 -16.67
CA ASP A 101 -1.07 -2.70 -18.00
C ASP A 101 -2.02 -1.51 -18.19
N GLU A 102 -1.93 -0.85 -19.35
CA GLU A 102 -2.76 0.32 -19.67
C GLU A 102 -4.25 -0.02 -19.82
N GLU A 103 -4.56 -1.24 -20.28
CA GLU A 103 -5.94 -1.68 -20.48
C GLU A 103 -6.64 -1.85 -19.13
N GLU A 104 -5.98 -2.47 -18.15
CA GLU A 104 -6.50 -2.61 -16.80
C GLU A 104 -6.64 -1.25 -16.11
N LYS A 105 -5.64 -0.36 -16.25
CA LYS A 105 -5.71 0.99 -15.68
C LYS A 105 -6.95 1.75 -16.14
N SER A 106 -7.32 1.64 -17.41
CA SER A 106 -8.50 2.32 -17.97
C SER A 106 -9.83 1.88 -17.35
N LYS A 107 -9.86 0.71 -16.70
CA LYS A 107 -11.05 0.12 -16.07
C LYS A 107 -11.11 0.36 -14.55
N ILE A 108 -10.06 0.94 -13.97
CA ILE A 108 -9.98 1.19 -12.53
C ILE A 108 -10.47 2.61 -12.22
N ASN A 109 -11.62 2.70 -11.56
CA ASN A 109 -12.11 3.96 -11.01
C ASN A 109 -11.46 4.22 -9.65
N PHE A 110 -10.39 5.01 -9.62
CA PHE A 110 -9.90 5.59 -8.37
C PHE A 110 -10.86 6.73 -7.98
N VAL A 111 -11.65 6.50 -6.91
CA VAL A 111 -12.65 7.47 -6.39
C VAL A 111 -12.08 8.28 -5.23
#